data_AF-A0A382BPS5-F1
#
_entry.id   AF-A0A382BPS5-F1
#
_cell.length_a   1.000
_cell.length_b   1.000
_cell.length_c   1.000
_cell.angle_alpha   90.00
_cell.angle_beta   90.00
_cell.angle_gamma   90.00
#
_symmetry.space_group_name_H-M   'P 1'
#
loop_
_entity.id
_entity.type
_entity.pdbx_description
1 polymer ?
#
loop_
_entity_poly.entity_id
_entity_poly.type
_entity_poly.pdbx_seq_one_letter_code
_entity_poly.pdbx_strand_id
1 'polypeptide(L)'
;MIFRMPSRNRPYHWGPYPLETLARDPRITMRENEQAAVPAPEFLMSPGSVLAEVVREYLDIFVQNALTKPAAAKAPVPENPQRRTIDVKGYSYFMNVSQVGICRMPANAWADETEPLAHDYAVVLLLEHGRLPELGNPARDWIEPAIVDTADCRVGSIAVCLAGHICQLGWSAFPHVVGSGCVDPLKLSVLAGLTVRSGDTLVNPFIEQGFSLAVVTTDYALEPDLPLAGSAANARNLRYWLGRNGAVSGRERNRRRRRATHLGDYPMETVK
;
A
#
# COMPACT_ATOMS: atom_id res chain seq x y z
N MET A 1 26.14 -18.54 19.65
CA MET A 1 25.20 -17.66 18.90
C MET A 1 23.76 -18.06 19.26
N ILE A 2 23.25 -17.65 20.42
CA ILE A 2 22.09 -18.30 21.09
C ILE A 2 20.72 -17.63 20.81
N PHE A 3 20.68 -16.46 20.17
CA PHE A 3 19.41 -15.81 19.81
C PHE A 3 19.21 -15.82 18.29
N ARG A 4 18.39 -16.76 17.78
CA ARG A 4 17.89 -16.69 16.40
C ARG A 4 16.91 -15.51 16.32
N MET A 5 17.17 -14.58 15.39
CA MET A 5 16.25 -13.48 15.11
C MET A 5 14.91 -14.03 14.60
N PRO A 6 13.77 -13.70 15.23
CA PRO A 6 12.45 -14.16 14.78
C PRO A 6 12.12 -13.82 13.32
N SER A 7 12.73 -12.76 12.78
CA SER A 7 12.54 -12.31 11.38
C SER A 7 12.94 -13.34 10.34
N ARG A 8 13.90 -14.24 10.63
CA ARG A 8 14.34 -15.28 9.68
C ARG A 8 13.21 -16.26 9.33
N ASN A 9 12.26 -16.46 10.23
CA ASN A 9 11.13 -17.38 10.04
C ASN A 9 9.86 -16.65 9.58
N ARG A 10 9.90 -15.33 9.40
CA ARG A 10 8.74 -14.56 8.93
C ARG A 10 8.56 -14.78 7.42
N PRO A 11 7.40 -15.24 6.96
CA PRO A 11 7.11 -15.32 5.54
C PRO A 11 7.21 -13.94 4.88
N TYR A 12 7.83 -13.86 3.70
CA TYR A 12 8.07 -12.59 2.99
C TYR A 12 6.77 -11.83 2.69
N HIS A 13 5.69 -12.55 2.37
CA HIS A 13 4.38 -12.00 2.04
C HIS A 13 3.61 -11.43 3.25
N TRP A 14 4.18 -11.49 4.45
CA TRP A 14 3.65 -10.80 5.64
C TRP A 14 4.24 -9.40 5.83
N GLY A 15 5.26 -9.03 5.06
CA GLY A 15 5.85 -7.69 5.08
C GLY A 15 6.45 -7.26 6.42
N PRO A 16 6.76 -5.97 6.57
CA PRO A 16 7.47 -5.44 7.75
C PRO A 16 6.55 -5.07 8.93
N TYR A 17 5.22 -5.13 8.76
CA TYR A 17 4.23 -4.80 9.78
C TYR A 17 3.50 -6.04 10.26
N PRO A 18 3.15 -6.15 11.56
CA PRO A 18 2.52 -7.33 12.11
C PRO A 18 0.99 -7.37 11.87
N LEU A 19 0.57 -7.22 10.61
CA LEU A 19 -0.86 -7.16 10.22
C LEU A 19 -1.62 -8.44 10.60
N GLU A 20 -0.95 -9.58 10.65
CA GLU A 20 -1.54 -10.87 11.04
C GLU A 20 -1.99 -10.91 12.51
N THR A 21 -1.56 -9.94 13.32
CA THR A 21 -1.91 -9.86 14.75
C THR A 21 -3.18 -9.03 15.01
N LEU A 22 -3.72 -8.39 13.98
CA LEU A 22 -4.86 -7.50 14.08
C LEU A 22 -6.18 -8.28 14.10
N ALA A 23 -7.11 -7.84 14.95
CA ALA A 23 -8.47 -8.38 14.97
C ALA A 23 -9.20 -7.99 13.67
N ARG A 24 -9.99 -8.92 13.12
CA ARG A 24 -10.73 -8.75 11.87
C ARG A 24 -12.23 -8.92 12.10
N ASP A 25 -13.05 -8.22 11.31
CA ASP A 25 -14.51 -8.28 11.40
C ASP A 25 -15.14 -8.30 10.00
N PRO A 26 -15.66 -9.45 9.52
CA PRO A 26 -16.26 -9.56 8.20
C PRO A 26 -17.56 -8.74 8.03
N ARG A 27 -18.22 -8.33 9.13
CA ARG A 27 -19.45 -7.53 9.06
C ARG A 27 -19.21 -6.12 8.52
N ILE A 28 -17.96 -5.65 8.51
CA ILE A 28 -17.59 -4.35 7.95
C ILE A 28 -17.80 -4.34 6.43
N THR A 29 -17.61 -5.46 5.75
CA THR A 29 -17.86 -5.57 4.31
C THR A 29 -19.30 -5.18 3.96
N MET A 30 -20.28 -5.65 4.74
CA MET A 30 -21.69 -5.28 4.53
C MET A 30 -21.89 -3.77 4.65
N ARG A 31 -21.30 -3.13 5.67
CA ARG A 31 -21.43 -1.68 5.90
C ARG A 31 -20.75 -0.85 4.80
N GLU A 32 -19.60 -1.28 4.31
CA GLU A 32 -18.91 -0.59 3.20
C GLU A 32 -19.70 -0.76 1.88
N ASN A 33 -20.39 -1.88 1.69
CA ASN A 33 -21.23 -2.15 0.52
C ASN A 33 -22.56 -1.35 0.53
N GLU A 34 -23.02 -0.86 1.69
CA GLU A 34 -24.20 0.00 1.81
C GLU A 34 -23.92 1.48 1.49
N GLN A 35 -22.65 1.90 1.48
CA GLN A 35 -22.27 3.27 1.15
C GLN A 35 -22.42 3.54 -0.35
N ALA A 36 -22.70 4.79 -0.70
CA ALA A 36 -22.70 5.24 -2.09
C ALA A 36 -21.31 5.07 -2.74
N ALA A 37 -21.30 5.02 -4.08
CA ALA A 37 -20.09 5.24 -4.85
C ALA A 37 -19.61 6.69 -4.65
N VAL A 38 -18.32 6.91 -4.81
CA VAL A 38 -17.70 8.24 -4.72
C VAL A 38 -16.95 8.53 -6.02
N PRO A 39 -16.69 9.80 -6.36
CA PRO A 39 -15.85 10.14 -7.51
C PRO A 39 -14.44 9.53 -7.39
N ALA A 40 -13.80 9.32 -8.55
CA ALA A 40 -12.41 8.88 -8.59
C ALA A 40 -11.48 9.91 -7.92
N PRO A 41 -10.39 9.47 -7.27
CA PRO A 41 -9.47 10.37 -6.60
C PRO A 41 -8.68 11.23 -7.60
N GLU A 42 -8.76 12.55 -7.42
CA GLU A 42 -7.99 13.55 -8.18
C GLU A 42 -6.99 14.29 -7.28
N PHE A 43 -6.03 14.98 -7.90
CA PHE A 43 -5.17 15.92 -7.20
C PHE A 43 -5.98 17.15 -6.76
N LEU A 44 -6.25 17.28 -5.46
CA LEU A 44 -7.05 18.38 -4.92
C LEU A 44 -6.33 19.74 -4.94
N MET A 45 -4.99 19.72 -4.98
CA MET A 45 -4.15 20.91 -4.89
C MET A 45 -3.11 20.90 -6.01
N SER A 46 -2.75 22.08 -6.50
CA SER A 46 -1.59 22.26 -7.37
C SER A 46 -0.30 21.81 -6.67
N PRO A 47 0.76 21.41 -7.41
CA PRO A 47 2.03 21.00 -6.81
C PRO A 47 2.60 22.11 -5.91
N GLY A 48 2.98 21.76 -4.68
CA GLY A 48 3.47 22.73 -3.69
C GLY A 48 4.96 23.11 -3.86
N SER A 49 5.69 22.43 -4.76
CA SER A 49 7.09 22.70 -5.07
C SER A 49 7.49 22.11 -6.43
N VAL A 50 8.68 22.46 -6.92
CA VAL A 50 9.27 21.87 -8.13
C VAL A 50 9.40 20.35 -8.02
N LEU A 51 9.75 19.83 -6.84
CA LEU A 51 9.82 18.40 -6.62
C LEU A 51 8.44 17.75 -6.78
N ALA A 52 7.39 18.37 -6.23
CA ALA A 52 6.02 17.88 -6.38
C ALA A 52 5.58 17.85 -7.85
N GLU A 53 5.93 18.88 -8.62
CA GLU A 53 5.64 18.97 -10.06
C GLU A 53 6.32 17.82 -10.82
N VAL A 54 7.63 17.63 -10.60
CA VAL A 54 8.41 16.57 -11.25
C VAL A 54 7.86 15.18 -10.91
N VAL A 55 7.57 14.89 -9.63
CA VAL A 55 7.10 13.54 -9.28
C VAL A 55 5.69 13.24 -9.81
N ARG A 56 4.84 14.26 -10.01
CA ARG A 56 3.57 14.09 -10.73
C ARG A 56 3.79 13.78 -12.21
N GLU A 57 4.70 14.49 -12.88
CA GLU A 57 5.08 14.19 -14.26
C GLU A 57 5.61 12.76 -14.41
N TYR A 58 6.45 12.31 -13.47
CA TYR A 58 6.91 10.91 -13.46
C TYR A 58 5.77 9.91 -13.26
N LEU A 59 4.78 10.22 -12.41
CA LEU A 59 3.60 9.37 -12.25
C LEU A 59 2.82 9.28 -13.58
N ASP A 60 2.64 10.40 -14.28
CA ASP A 60 1.99 10.42 -15.59
C ASP A 60 2.76 9.57 -16.61
N ILE A 61 4.09 9.65 -16.63
CA ILE A 61 4.94 8.80 -17.49
C ILE A 61 4.71 7.31 -17.16
N PHE A 62 4.65 6.93 -15.88
CA PHE A 62 4.37 5.55 -15.51
C PHE A 62 2.99 5.09 -16.01
N VAL A 63 1.95 5.91 -15.81
CA VAL A 63 0.58 5.61 -16.23
C VAL A 63 0.49 5.48 -17.76
N GLN A 64 1.06 6.41 -18.51
CA GLN A 64 1.05 6.41 -19.97
C GLN A 64 1.74 5.17 -20.56
N ASN A 65 2.73 4.62 -19.86
CA ASN A 65 3.48 3.44 -20.28
C ASN A 65 2.99 2.14 -19.62
N ALA A 66 1.85 2.17 -18.91
CA ALA A 66 1.32 0.99 -18.25
C ALA A 66 0.90 -0.09 -19.26
N LEU A 67 1.36 -1.32 -19.04
CA LEU A 67 0.90 -2.48 -19.80
C LEU A 67 -0.47 -2.94 -19.28
N THR A 68 -1.52 -2.57 -20.01
CA THR A 68 -2.92 -2.86 -19.64
C THR A 68 -3.54 -4.00 -20.43
N LYS A 69 -2.84 -4.52 -21.45
CA LYS A 69 -3.31 -5.65 -22.27
C LYS A 69 -2.67 -6.94 -21.79
N PRO A 70 -3.46 -7.97 -21.43
CA PRO A 70 -2.91 -9.26 -21.04
C PRO A 70 -2.23 -9.97 -22.21
N ALA A 71 -1.19 -10.75 -21.90
CA ALA A 71 -0.57 -11.67 -22.83
C ALA A 71 -1.60 -12.70 -23.33
N ALA A 72 -1.52 -13.04 -24.62
CA ALA A 72 -2.47 -13.97 -25.24
C ALA A 72 -2.40 -15.38 -24.65
N ALA A 73 -1.21 -15.81 -24.21
CA ALA A 73 -1.00 -17.08 -23.55
C ALA A 73 -0.96 -16.88 -22.02
N LYS A 74 -1.65 -17.75 -21.29
CA LYS A 74 -1.56 -17.81 -19.83
C LYS A 74 -0.23 -18.46 -19.42
N ALA A 75 0.47 -17.84 -18.48
CA ALA A 75 1.66 -18.42 -17.86
C ALA A 75 1.29 -19.62 -16.98
N PRO A 76 2.22 -20.58 -16.76
CA PRO A 76 1.99 -21.74 -15.90
C PRO A 76 2.04 -21.36 -14.42
N VAL A 77 1.01 -20.66 -13.95
CA VAL A 77 0.86 -20.23 -12.55
C VAL A 77 0.20 -21.33 -11.71
N PRO A 78 0.40 -21.35 -10.38
CA PRO A 78 -0.30 -22.30 -9.50
C PRO A 78 -1.82 -22.14 -9.58
N GLU A 79 -2.59 -23.23 -9.53
CA GLU A 79 -4.07 -23.15 -9.48
C GLU A 79 -4.61 -22.66 -8.14
N ASN A 80 -3.85 -22.83 -7.06
CA ASN A 80 -4.24 -22.42 -5.72
C ASN A 80 -4.24 -20.88 -5.58
N PRO A 81 -5.39 -20.23 -5.31
CA PRO A 81 -5.47 -18.77 -5.17
C PRO A 81 -4.68 -18.20 -3.99
N GLN A 82 -4.56 -18.95 -2.89
CA GLN A 82 -3.75 -18.54 -1.74
C GLN A 82 -2.26 -18.45 -2.11
N ARG A 83 -1.77 -19.36 -2.96
CA ARG A 83 -0.38 -19.30 -3.46
C ARG A 83 -0.17 -18.09 -4.37
N ARG A 84 -1.13 -17.79 -5.25
CA ARG A 84 -1.10 -16.57 -6.08
C ARG A 84 -1.06 -15.31 -5.22
N THR A 85 -1.89 -15.25 -4.17
CA THR A 85 -1.88 -14.16 -3.17
C THR A 85 -0.52 -14.01 -2.49
N ILE A 86 0.12 -15.11 -2.10
CA ILE A 86 1.46 -15.09 -1.50
C ILE A 86 2.47 -14.45 -2.47
N ASP A 87 2.45 -14.85 -3.74
CA ASP A 87 3.39 -14.36 -4.75
C ASP A 87 3.12 -12.88 -5.09
N VAL A 88 1.86 -12.47 -5.23
CA VAL A 88 1.46 -11.06 -5.47
C VAL A 88 1.86 -10.17 -4.30
N LYS A 89 1.53 -10.54 -3.05
CA LYS A 89 1.95 -9.76 -1.87
C LYS A 89 3.46 -9.71 -1.75
N GLY A 90 4.14 -10.82 -2.05
CA GLY A 90 5.60 -10.89 -2.08
C GLY A 90 6.22 -9.93 -3.08
N TYR A 91 5.69 -9.88 -4.30
CA TYR A 91 6.10 -8.92 -5.32
C TYR A 91 5.93 -7.48 -4.81
N SER A 92 4.77 -7.15 -4.22
CA SER A 92 4.52 -5.80 -3.71
C SER A 92 5.52 -5.40 -2.60
N TYR A 93 5.84 -6.32 -1.68
CA TYR A 93 6.83 -6.05 -0.64
C TYR A 93 8.26 -6.00 -1.18
N PHE A 94 8.60 -6.83 -2.18
CA PHE A 94 9.88 -6.73 -2.90
C PHE A 94 10.04 -5.35 -3.56
N MET A 95 8.95 -4.80 -4.09
CA MET A 95 8.89 -3.44 -4.65
C MET A 95 8.85 -2.34 -3.58
N ASN A 96 8.97 -2.67 -2.30
CA ASN A 96 8.99 -1.79 -1.13
C ASN A 96 7.67 -1.05 -0.83
N VAL A 97 6.51 -1.67 -1.08
CA VAL A 97 5.25 -1.19 -0.50
C VAL A 97 5.32 -1.28 1.04
N SER A 98 4.67 -0.37 1.76
CA SER A 98 4.63 -0.45 3.23
C SER A 98 3.68 -1.56 3.68
N GLN A 99 2.47 -1.62 3.12
CA GLN A 99 1.48 -2.65 3.39
C GLN A 99 0.73 -3.01 2.10
N VAL A 100 0.28 -4.26 2.00
CA VAL A 100 -0.58 -4.73 0.89
C VAL A 100 -1.68 -5.62 1.45
N GLY A 101 -2.89 -5.42 0.95
CA GLY A 101 -4.06 -6.23 1.25
C GLY A 101 -4.83 -6.53 -0.03
N ILE A 102 -5.64 -7.57 -0.02
CA ILE A 102 -6.45 -7.98 -1.17
C ILE A 102 -7.90 -8.04 -0.73
N CYS A 103 -8.82 -7.57 -1.56
CA CYS A 103 -10.26 -7.77 -1.33
C CYS A 103 -10.98 -8.15 -2.62
N ARG A 104 -12.23 -8.61 -2.47
CA ARG A 104 -13.15 -8.69 -3.59
C ARG A 104 -13.52 -7.28 -4.04
N MET A 105 -13.76 -7.12 -5.34
CA MET A 105 -14.22 -5.85 -5.88
C MET A 105 -15.74 -5.70 -5.70
N PRO A 106 -16.25 -4.83 -4.82
CA PRO A 106 -17.68 -4.57 -4.75
C PRO A 106 -18.09 -3.59 -5.86
N ALA A 107 -19.35 -3.68 -6.29
CA ALA A 107 -19.87 -2.82 -7.36
C ALA A 107 -19.77 -1.32 -7.01
N ASN A 108 -19.97 -0.95 -5.75
CA ASN A 108 -19.92 0.43 -5.26
C ASN A 108 -18.49 0.94 -4.96
N ALA A 109 -17.45 0.15 -5.26
CA ALA A 109 -16.07 0.64 -5.21
C ALA A 109 -15.61 1.21 -6.56
N TRP A 110 -16.34 0.99 -7.65
CA TRP A 110 -16.11 1.73 -8.90
C TRP A 110 -16.61 3.17 -8.74
N ALA A 111 -15.87 4.11 -9.31
CA ALA A 111 -16.23 5.52 -9.24
C ALA A 111 -17.55 5.76 -9.98
N ASP A 112 -18.39 6.63 -9.40
CA ASP A 112 -19.64 7.06 -10.04
C ASP A 112 -19.28 7.65 -11.42
N GLU A 113 -20.02 7.27 -12.47
CA GLU A 113 -19.77 7.62 -13.89
C GLU A 113 -18.73 6.80 -14.69
N THR A 114 -18.16 5.72 -14.12
CA THR A 114 -17.20 4.87 -14.88
C THR A 114 -17.77 3.48 -15.18
N GLU A 115 -17.58 2.99 -16.42
CA GLU A 115 -17.90 1.60 -16.74
C GLU A 115 -16.93 0.65 -16.00
N PRO A 116 -17.43 -0.25 -15.14
CA PRO A 116 -16.59 -1.19 -14.42
C PRO A 116 -15.86 -2.14 -15.36
N LEU A 117 -14.58 -2.39 -15.11
CA LEU A 117 -13.88 -3.51 -15.73
C LEU A 117 -14.40 -4.83 -15.15
N ALA A 118 -14.34 -5.92 -15.92
CA ALA A 118 -14.68 -7.26 -15.47
C ALA A 118 -13.57 -7.84 -14.55
N HIS A 119 -13.31 -7.17 -13.43
CA HIS A 119 -12.29 -7.51 -12.45
C HIS A 119 -12.93 -7.89 -11.11
N ASP A 120 -12.56 -9.07 -10.60
CA ASP A 120 -13.15 -9.66 -9.40
C ASP A 120 -12.41 -9.27 -8.10
N TYR A 121 -11.16 -8.82 -8.23
CA TYR A 121 -10.24 -8.60 -7.12
C TYR A 121 -9.59 -7.21 -7.19
N ALA A 122 -9.30 -6.67 -6.03
CA ALA A 122 -8.49 -5.47 -5.85
C ALA A 122 -7.31 -5.77 -4.93
N VAL A 123 -6.09 -5.55 -5.43
CA VAL A 123 -4.85 -5.53 -4.65
C VAL A 123 -4.60 -4.08 -4.23
N VAL A 124 -4.71 -3.80 -2.94
CA VAL A 124 -4.57 -2.46 -2.38
C VAL A 124 -3.16 -2.30 -1.83
N LEU A 125 -2.47 -1.27 -2.31
CA LEU A 125 -1.10 -0.91 -1.95
C LEU A 125 -1.14 0.33 -1.08
N LEU A 126 -0.47 0.29 0.07
CA LEU A 126 -0.36 1.41 0.99
C LEU A 126 1.12 1.72 1.25
N LEU A 127 1.51 2.97 1.05
CA LEU A 127 2.86 3.45 1.28
C LEU A 127 2.88 4.50 2.40
N GLU A 128 3.65 4.25 3.47
CA GLU A 128 3.93 5.25 4.51
C GLU A 128 4.66 6.44 3.90
N HIS A 129 4.25 7.65 4.27
CA HIS A 129 4.93 8.87 3.86
C HIS A 129 6.37 8.92 4.38
N GLY A 130 7.26 9.54 3.61
CA GLY A 130 8.67 9.66 3.95
C GLY A 130 8.90 10.44 5.26
N ARG A 131 10.11 10.32 5.82
CA ARG A 131 10.48 11.14 6.98
C ARG A 131 10.76 12.57 6.53
N LEU A 132 10.13 13.53 7.20
CA LEU A 132 10.48 14.94 7.04
C LEU A 132 11.85 15.22 7.67
N PRO A 133 12.72 16.01 7.00
CA PRO A 133 13.90 16.58 7.62
C PRO A 133 13.55 17.38 8.89
N GLU A 134 14.51 17.44 9.81
CA GLU A 134 14.34 18.08 11.12
C GLU A 134 14.01 19.57 10.98
N LEU A 135 13.38 20.16 12.01
CA LEU A 135 13.16 21.61 12.03
C LEU A 135 14.49 22.36 11.95
N GLY A 136 14.54 23.40 11.12
CA GLY A 136 15.77 24.16 10.83
C GLY A 136 16.71 23.50 9.83
N ASN A 137 16.41 22.29 9.33
CA ASN A 137 17.13 21.69 8.21
C ASN A 137 16.63 22.32 6.89
N PRO A 138 17.49 22.99 6.09
CA PRO A 138 17.05 23.65 4.85
C PRO A 138 16.42 22.71 3.82
N ALA A 139 16.76 21.42 3.84
CA ALA A 139 16.16 20.44 2.95
C ALA A 139 14.67 20.18 3.26
N ARG A 140 14.18 20.57 4.45
CA ARG A 140 12.78 20.40 4.81
C ARG A 140 11.86 21.15 3.86
N ASP A 141 12.22 22.37 3.49
CA ASP A 141 11.43 23.23 2.59
C ASP A 141 11.28 22.62 1.19
N TRP A 142 12.19 21.71 0.79
CA TRP A 142 12.12 21.00 -0.49
C TRP A 142 11.20 19.77 -0.42
N ILE A 143 11.19 19.08 0.72
CA ILE A 143 10.52 17.78 0.89
C ILE A 143 9.11 17.90 1.43
N GLU A 144 8.89 18.76 2.43
CA GLU A 144 7.59 18.89 3.11
C GLU A 144 6.45 19.22 2.14
N PRO A 145 6.59 20.14 1.17
CA PRO A 145 5.52 20.44 0.22
C PRO A 145 5.26 19.35 -0.83
N ALA A 146 6.14 18.34 -0.95
CA ALA A 146 6.07 17.28 -1.97
C ALA A 146 5.90 15.87 -1.39
N ILE A 147 5.71 15.75 -0.07
CA ILE A 147 5.75 14.46 0.62
C ILE A 147 4.65 13.49 0.14
N VAL A 148 3.45 14.03 -0.11
CA VAL A 148 2.30 13.25 -0.61
C VAL A 148 2.53 12.86 -2.06
N ASP A 149 2.89 13.81 -2.93
CA ASP A 149 3.13 13.57 -4.36
C ASP A 149 4.25 12.55 -4.57
N THR A 150 5.31 12.60 -3.74
CA THR A 150 6.41 11.63 -3.77
C THR A 150 5.92 10.23 -3.41
N ALA A 151 5.05 10.13 -2.39
CA ALA A 151 4.49 8.85 -1.97
C ALA A 151 3.47 8.30 -2.99
N ASP A 152 2.66 9.16 -3.59
CA ASP A 152 1.71 8.83 -4.66
C ASP A 152 2.43 8.31 -5.92
N CYS A 153 3.47 9.03 -6.36
CA CYS A 153 4.32 8.59 -7.48
C CYS A 153 4.95 7.22 -7.18
N ARG A 154 5.46 7.02 -5.95
CA ARG A 154 6.09 5.77 -5.56
C ARG A 154 5.12 4.60 -5.46
N VAL A 155 3.95 4.77 -4.86
CA VAL A 155 2.96 3.68 -4.76
C VAL A 155 2.29 3.42 -6.11
N GLY A 156 2.09 4.47 -6.91
CA GLY A 156 1.55 4.37 -8.26
C GLY A 156 2.46 3.62 -9.23
N SER A 157 3.78 3.90 -9.20
CA SER A 157 4.75 3.11 -9.99
C SER A 157 4.77 1.63 -9.60
N ILE A 158 4.61 1.29 -8.31
CA ILE A 158 4.45 -0.12 -7.89
C ILE A 158 3.19 -0.73 -8.47
N ALA A 159 2.06 -0.01 -8.45
CA ALA A 159 0.80 -0.46 -9.03
C ALA A 159 0.93 -0.73 -10.53
N VAL A 160 1.55 0.19 -11.28
CA VAL A 160 1.81 0.02 -12.72
C VAL A 160 2.66 -1.22 -13.00
N CYS A 161 3.76 -1.41 -12.28
CA CYS A 161 4.60 -2.59 -12.45
C CYS A 161 3.88 -3.90 -12.10
N LEU A 162 3.10 -3.91 -11.01
CA LEU A 162 2.34 -5.08 -10.59
C LEU A 162 1.22 -5.43 -11.58
N ALA A 163 0.47 -4.44 -12.05
CA ALA A 163 -0.55 -4.66 -13.08
C ALA A 163 0.07 -5.21 -14.36
N GLY A 164 1.18 -4.60 -14.81
CA GLY A 164 1.94 -5.09 -15.97
C GLY A 164 2.46 -6.52 -15.78
N HIS A 165 2.90 -6.88 -14.57
CA HIS A 165 3.30 -8.25 -14.26
C HIS A 165 2.13 -9.24 -14.41
N ILE A 166 0.95 -8.92 -13.87
CA ILE A 166 -0.24 -9.77 -14.00
C ILE A 166 -0.70 -9.88 -15.47
N CYS A 167 -0.65 -8.76 -16.21
CA CYS A 167 -0.87 -8.75 -17.65
C CYS A 167 0.10 -9.69 -18.40
N GLN A 168 1.38 -9.67 -18.07
CA GLN A 168 2.38 -10.59 -18.67
C GLN A 168 2.13 -12.06 -18.33
N LEU A 169 1.55 -12.34 -17.16
CA LEU A 169 1.09 -13.69 -16.82
C LEU A 169 -0.15 -14.10 -17.64
N GLY A 170 -0.82 -13.14 -18.29
CA GLY A 170 -1.94 -13.35 -19.21
C GLY A 170 -3.31 -13.00 -18.63
N TRP A 171 -3.38 -12.39 -17.43
CA TRP A 171 -4.63 -11.97 -16.78
C TRP A 171 -4.85 -10.47 -16.91
N SER A 172 -6.12 -10.05 -17.02
CA SER A 172 -6.45 -8.63 -17.10
C SER A 172 -6.13 -7.97 -15.77
N ALA A 173 -5.38 -6.86 -15.82
CA ALA A 173 -5.11 -6.05 -14.64
C ALA A 173 -4.97 -4.59 -15.01
N PHE A 174 -5.40 -3.70 -14.12
CA PHE A 174 -5.34 -2.26 -14.33
C PHE A 174 -4.87 -1.53 -13.07
N PRO A 175 -3.86 -0.63 -13.17
CA PRO A 175 -3.44 0.20 -12.05
C PRO A 175 -4.35 1.43 -11.92
N HIS A 176 -4.82 1.70 -10.70
CA HIS A 176 -5.54 2.92 -10.35
C HIS A 176 -4.70 3.71 -9.35
N VAL A 177 -4.37 4.93 -9.73
CA VAL A 177 -3.53 5.87 -8.98
C VAL A 177 -4.27 7.19 -8.84
N VAL A 178 -3.82 8.08 -7.95
CA VAL A 178 -4.38 9.44 -7.86
C VAL A 178 -4.27 10.16 -9.21
N GLY A 179 -5.33 10.82 -9.64
CA GLY A 179 -5.41 11.50 -10.93
C GLY A 179 -5.56 10.56 -12.14
N SER A 180 -5.46 9.24 -11.97
CA SER A 180 -5.69 8.27 -13.05
C SER A 180 -6.21 6.94 -12.51
N GLY A 181 -7.53 6.82 -12.43
CA GLY A 181 -8.21 5.65 -11.91
C GLY A 181 -9.73 5.81 -11.93
N CYS A 182 -10.44 4.75 -11.57
CA CYS A 182 -11.90 4.71 -11.58
C CYS A 182 -12.45 3.90 -10.41
N VAL A 183 -11.73 3.90 -9.29
CA VAL A 183 -12.10 3.17 -8.07
C VAL A 183 -11.92 4.03 -6.83
N ASP A 184 -12.61 3.68 -5.75
CA ASP A 184 -12.47 4.27 -4.42
C ASP A 184 -11.36 3.54 -3.64
N PRO A 185 -10.13 4.10 -3.57
CA PRO A 185 -9.05 3.47 -2.83
C PRO A 185 -9.30 3.46 -1.31
N LEU A 186 -10.09 4.40 -0.78
CA LEU A 186 -10.36 4.52 0.65
C LEU A 186 -11.20 3.34 1.12
N LYS A 187 -12.33 3.08 0.45
CA LYS A 187 -13.19 1.91 0.70
C LYS A 187 -12.43 0.60 0.50
N LEU A 188 -11.68 0.48 -0.60
CA LEU A 188 -10.90 -0.73 -0.87
C LEU A 188 -9.82 -0.97 0.21
N SER A 189 -9.21 0.07 0.77
CA SER A 189 -8.24 -0.08 1.87
C SER A 189 -8.87 -0.63 3.16
N VAL A 190 -10.13 -0.29 3.44
CA VAL A 190 -10.90 -0.85 4.56
C VAL A 190 -11.22 -2.33 4.29
N LEU A 191 -11.74 -2.62 3.10
CA LEU A 191 -12.12 -3.98 2.69
C LEU A 191 -10.92 -4.94 2.63
N ALA A 192 -9.77 -4.46 2.17
CA ALA A 192 -8.51 -5.19 2.15
C ALA A 192 -7.85 -5.34 3.54
N GLY A 193 -8.44 -4.74 4.58
CA GLY A 193 -7.98 -4.85 5.95
C GLY A 193 -6.66 -4.12 6.22
N LEU A 194 -6.46 -2.96 5.60
CA LEU A 194 -5.30 -2.09 5.84
C LEU A 194 -5.63 -0.91 6.76
N THR A 195 -6.87 -0.43 6.71
CA THR A 195 -7.33 0.73 7.48
C THR A 195 -8.59 0.41 8.27
N VAL A 196 -8.82 1.18 9.33
CA VAL A 196 -10.08 1.21 10.07
C VAL A 196 -10.76 2.52 9.76
N ARG A 197 -12.02 2.46 9.33
CA ARG A 197 -12.85 3.66 9.14
C ARG A 197 -13.29 4.21 10.50
N SER A 198 -13.08 5.50 10.71
CA SER A 198 -13.48 6.25 11.91
C SER A 198 -14.15 7.55 11.50
N GLY A 199 -15.48 7.52 11.35
CA GLY A 199 -16.22 8.60 10.70
C GLY A 199 -15.78 8.75 9.25
N ASP A 200 -15.45 9.97 8.84
CA ASP A 200 -14.98 10.30 7.49
C ASP A 200 -13.47 10.09 7.29
N THR A 201 -12.77 9.62 8.32
CA THR A 201 -11.31 9.43 8.29
C THR A 201 -10.93 7.94 8.28
N LEU A 202 -9.74 7.67 7.77
CA LEU A 202 -9.11 6.35 7.83
C LEU A 202 -7.94 6.36 8.80
N VAL A 203 -7.87 5.32 9.63
CA VAL A 203 -6.78 5.10 10.57
C VAL A 203 -6.02 3.84 10.20
N ASN A 204 -4.70 3.96 10.00
CA ASN A 204 -3.84 2.79 9.93
C ASN A 204 -3.35 2.42 11.35
N PRO A 205 -3.38 1.15 11.76
CA PRO A 205 -2.96 0.75 13.11
C PRO A 205 -1.50 1.05 13.47
N PHE A 206 -0.62 1.17 12.48
CA PHE A 206 0.83 1.28 12.68
C PHE A 206 1.45 2.55 12.10
N ILE A 207 0.84 3.15 11.09
CA ILE A 207 1.35 4.32 10.36
C ILE A 207 0.65 5.58 10.85
N GLU A 208 1.44 6.55 11.29
CA GLU A 208 0.96 7.82 11.86
C GLU A 208 1.25 9.04 10.99
N GLN A 209 2.31 8.97 10.17
CA GLN A 209 2.88 10.11 9.46
C GLN A 209 2.16 10.40 8.13
N GLY A 210 0.99 9.79 7.92
CA GLY A 210 0.30 9.77 6.64
C GLY A 210 0.73 8.59 5.76
N PHE A 211 -0.13 8.29 4.79
CA PHE A 211 0.12 7.27 3.78
C PHE A 211 -0.58 7.62 2.47
N SER A 212 -0.08 7.05 1.38
CA SER A 212 -0.66 7.11 0.05
C SER A 212 -1.15 5.73 -0.39
N LEU A 213 -2.16 5.70 -1.26
CA LEU A 213 -2.80 4.48 -1.74
C LEU A 213 -2.72 4.37 -3.26
N ALA A 214 -2.55 3.15 -3.75
CA ALA A 214 -2.87 2.78 -5.12
C ALA A 214 -3.54 1.41 -5.14
N VAL A 215 -4.27 1.11 -6.21
CA VAL A 215 -5.01 -0.15 -6.36
C VAL A 215 -4.64 -0.80 -7.67
N VAL A 216 -4.50 -2.12 -7.69
CA VAL A 216 -4.50 -2.92 -8.92
C VAL A 216 -5.75 -3.78 -8.94
N THR A 217 -6.63 -3.56 -9.91
CA THR A 217 -7.80 -4.41 -10.11
C THR A 217 -7.47 -5.50 -11.11
N THR A 218 -8.05 -6.70 -10.95
CA THR A 218 -7.72 -7.83 -11.83
C THR A 218 -8.78 -8.93 -11.85
N ASP A 219 -8.81 -9.70 -12.95
CA ASP A 219 -9.51 -10.99 -13.06
C ASP A 219 -8.65 -12.18 -12.59
N TYR A 220 -7.42 -11.93 -12.15
CA TYR A 220 -6.52 -12.95 -11.62
C TYR A 220 -7.02 -13.44 -10.26
N ALA A 221 -7.39 -14.72 -10.19
CA ALA A 221 -7.96 -15.29 -8.96
C ALA A 221 -6.99 -15.24 -7.78
N LEU A 222 -7.42 -14.59 -6.69
CA LEU A 222 -6.65 -14.36 -5.47
C LEU A 222 -7.49 -14.70 -4.23
N GLU A 223 -6.84 -15.03 -3.12
CA GLU A 223 -7.50 -15.13 -1.81
C GLU A 223 -7.64 -13.73 -1.18
N PRO A 224 -8.87 -13.25 -0.89
CA PRO A 224 -9.12 -11.99 -0.21
C PRO A 224 -8.73 -12.01 1.28
N ASP A 225 -8.27 -10.87 1.79
CA ASP A 225 -8.18 -10.58 3.20
C ASP A 225 -9.54 -10.18 3.79
N LEU A 226 -9.62 -10.11 5.12
CA LEU A 226 -10.80 -9.62 5.83
C LEU A 226 -10.59 -8.18 6.34
N PRO A 227 -11.65 -7.36 6.44
CA PRO A 227 -11.56 -6.03 7.04
C PRO A 227 -11.08 -6.07 8.50
N LEU A 228 -10.44 -4.99 8.95
CA LEU A 228 -9.99 -4.83 10.33
C LEU A 228 -11.16 -4.49 11.25
N ALA A 229 -11.26 -5.14 12.41
CA ALA A 229 -12.21 -4.74 13.44
C ALA A 229 -11.89 -3.32 13.95
N GLY A 230 -12.91 -2.58 14.42
CA GLY A 230 -12.70 -1.23 14.97
C GLY A 230 -11.68 -1.17 16.12
N SER A 231 -11.56 -2.24 16.91
CA SER A 231 -10.56 -2.37 17.98
C SER A 231 -9.12 -2.44 17.48
N ALA A 232 -8.88 -2.71 16.19
CA ALA A 232 -7.56 -2.80 15.59
C ALA A 232 -6.89 -1.43 15.40
N ALA A 233 -7.62 -0.31 15.50
CA ALA A 233 -7.06 1.03 15.33
C ALA A 233 -5.88 1.33 16.30
N ASN A 234 -5.88 0.71 17.49
CA ASN A 234 -4.86 0.89 18.52
C ASN A 234 -4.02 -0.38 18.78
N ALA A 235 -3.40 -0.93 17.73
CA ALA A 235 -2.73 -2.23 17.80
C ALA A 235 -1.28 -2.24 18.32
N ARG A 236 -0.71 -1.08 18.70
CA ARG A 236 0.71 -0.93 19.07
C ARG A 236 1.04 -1.39 20.50
N ASN A 237 0.69 -2.64 20.79
CA ASN A 237 0.91 -3.31 22.08
C ASN A 237 2.38 -3.71 22.33
N LEU A 238 2.66 -4.29 23.49
CA LEU A 238 4.00 -4.75 23.88
C LEU A 238 4.64 -5.72 22.87
N ARG A 239 3.84 -6.58 22.21
CA ARG A 239 4.35 -7.55 21.22
C ARG A 239 4.86 -6.85 19.96
N TYR A 240 4.18 -5.78 19.52
CA TYR A 240 4.64 -4.90 18.44
C TYR A 240 5.96 -4.22 18.80
N TRP A 241 6.07 -3.67 20.01
CA TRP A 241 7.28 -3.00 20.47
C TRP A 241 8.49 -3.95 20.56
N LEU A 242 8.27 -5.23 20.86
CA LEU A 242 9.32 -6.25 20.91
C LEU A 242 9.63 -6.91 19.56
N GLY A 243 8.76 -6.80 18.55
CA GLY A 243 8.95 -7.49 17.25
C GLY A 243 8.87 -9.03 17.36
N ARG A 244 8.05 -9.55 18.28
CA ARG A 244 8.03 -10.98 18.66
C ARG A 244 7.79 -11.94 17.49
N ASN A 245 7.05 -11.51 16.48
CA ASN A 245 6.69 -12.27 15.27
C ASN A 245 7.61 -12.01 14.07
N GLY A 246 8.78 -11.40 14.30
CA GLY A 246 9.75 -11.11 13.26
C GLY A 246 9.43 -9.90 12.38
N ALA A 247 8.32 -9.20 12.62
CA ALA A 247 8.07 -7.89 12.01
C ALA A 247 9.05 -6.85 12.55
N VAL A 248 9.21 -5.73 11.83
CA VAL A 248 10.07 -4.63 12.28
C VAL A 248 9.46 -4.04 13.55
N SER A 249 10.18 -4.18 14.67
CA SER A 249 9.69 -3.78 15.99
C SER A 249 9.42 -2.28 16.10
N GLY A 250 8.47 -1.91 16.94
CA GLY A 250 8.23 -0.50 17.28
C GLY A 250 9.49 0.19 17.85
N ARG A 251 10.33 -0.55 18.59
CA ARG A 251 11.61 -0.04 19.10
C ARG A 251 12.57 0.33 17.97
N GLU A 252 12.69 -0.53 16.96
CA GLU A 252 13.54 -0.29 15.81
C GLU A 252 13.03 0.89 14.97
N ARG A 253 11.71 0.97 14.74
CA ARG A 253 11.09 2.11 14.05
C ARG A 253 11.34 3.42 14.78
N ASN A 254 11.17 3.44 16.10
CA ASN A 254 11.44 4.62 16.93
C ASN A 254 12.94 4.98 16.93
N ARG A 255 13.84 4.00 16.95
CA ARG A 255 15.29 4.22 16.82
C ARG A 255 15.62 4.93 15.50
N ARG A 256 15.09 4.44 14.38
CA ARG A 256 15.29 5.05 13.05
C ARG A 256 14.70 6.46 12.98
N ARG A 257 13.48 6.66 13.48
CA ARG A 257 12.81 7.97 13.49
C ARG A 257 13.58 9.05 14.27
N ARG A 258 14.35 8.67 15.30
CA ARG A 258 15.16 9.61 16.11
C ARG A 258 16.51 9.98 15.49
N ARG A 259 16.96 9.24 14.48
CA ARG A 259 18.26 9.48 13.83
C ARG A 259 18.12 10.59 12.79
N ALA A 260 19.05 11.53 12.73
CA ALA A 260 18.96 12.64 11.78
C ALA A 260 18.79 12.13 10.34
N THR A 261 17.86 12.73 9.57
CA THR A 261 17.44 12.21 8.26
C THR A 261 18.59 12.03 7.27
N HIS A 262 19.54 12.96 7.24
CA HIS A 262 20.71 12.93 6.36
C HIS A 262 21.72 11.81 6.68
N LEU A 263 21.63 11.18 7.86
CA LEU A 263 22.53 10.10 8.25
C LEU A 263 22.05 8.72 7.76
N GLY A 264 20.87 8.64 7.13
CA GLY A 264 20.30 7.39 6.63
C GLY A 264 20.00 6.35 7.73
N ASP A 265 19.69 5.12 7.31
CA ASP A 265 19.33 4.03 8.25
C ASP A 265 20.55 3.32 8.85
N TYR A 266 21.70 3.37 8.17
CA TYR A 266 22.93 2.68 8.55
C TYR A 266 23.91 3.65 9.22
N PRO A 267 24.59 3.24 10.31
CA PRO A 267 25.51 4.09 11.06
C PRO A 267 26.85 4.28 10.34
N MET A 268 26.83 4.82 9.13
CA MET A 268 28.03 5.01 8.29
C MET A 268 29.06 5.97 8.90
N GLU A 269 28.62 6.88 9.77
CA GLU A 269 29.49 7.75 10.57
C GLU A 269 30.39 6.98 11.56
N THR A 270 30.11 5.69 11.78
CA THR A 270 30.93 4.84 12.66
C THR A 270 31.97 4.02 11.89
N VAL A 271 31.94 4.07 10.55
CA VAL A 271 32.91 3.40 9.68
C VAL A 271 34.17 4.26 9.61
N LYS A 272 35.34 3.64 9.84
CA LYS A 272 36.65 4.29 9.77
C LYS A 272 37.28 4.17 8.40
#